data_AF-A0A3C0EF60-F1
#
_entry.id   AF-A0A3C0EF60-F1
#
_cell.length_a   1.000
_cell.length_b   1.000
_cell.length_c   1.000
_cell.angle_alpha   90.00
_cell.angle_beta   90.00
_cell.angle_gamma   90.00
#
_symmetry.space_group_name_H-M   'P 1'
#
loop_
_entity.id
_entity.type
_entity.pdbx_description
1 polymer ?
#
loop_
_entity_poly.entity_id
_entity_poly.type
_entity_poly.pdbx_seq_one_letter_code
_entity_poly.pdbx_strand_id
1 'polypeptide(L)'
;MASLRRTTNCSRTESLNGMPNLPMHIYLANLAAEQLDWGSIQDHVGSFFLGSTTPDIRAMTGWPRERTHFATLSLESVGTGVRTMLESYPNLADPGNQTPATRAFILGYISHLVADEVWITTMYRTYFDGENNVACDDVEANMWDRTLQLEMDRKTFAAMDGLHQAAEDIICGDQSVDVGFLEVDLLQEWREWVGRFMTRDFSWDRLKRAMNRMYRDNDDVQQTVDKFLQGMPYSLERIYEKIPEERLDAYQAQVLAQTVSHAREYMSGV
;
A
#
# COMPACT_ATOMS: atom_id res chain seq x y z
N MET A 1 47.84 21.35 3.53
CA MET A 1 46.51 21.46 4.13
C MET A 1 45.46 21.12 3.08
N ALA A 2 45.21 19.83 2.87
CA ALA A 2 44.16 19.36 1.98
C ALA A 2 42.95 18.97 2.85
N SER A 3 41.86 19.71 2.68
CA SER A 3 40.58 19.46 3.34
C SER A 3 39.95 18.21 2.70
N LEU A 4 39.96 17.11 3.44
CA LEU A 4 39.18 15.91 3.14
C LEU A 4 37.70 16.23 3.34
N ARG A 5 36.99 16.52 2.26
CA ARG A 5 35.53 16.45 2.23
C ARG A 5 35.13 15.01 2.50
N ARG A 6 34.67 14.72 3.72
CA ARG A 6 33.87 13.53 4.00
C ARG A 6 32.57 13.67 3.20
N THR A 7 32.50 12.99 2.06
CA THR A 7 31.23 12.57 1.49
C THR A 7 30.63 11.57 2.47
N THR A 8 29.78 12.06 3.36
CA THR A 8 28.83 11.20 4.06
C THR A 8 27.90 10.64 3.00
N ASN A 9 28.24 9.44 2.52
CA ASN A 9 27.30 8.51 1.92
C ASN A 9 26.26 8.23 3.01
N CYS A 10 25.22 9.06 3.07
CA CYS A 10 24.01 8.72 3.79
C CYS A 10 23.40 7.58 2.97
N SER A 11 23.67 6.35 3.39
CA SER A 11 22.85 5.21 3.02
C SER A 11 21.42 5.59 3.38
N ARG A 12 20.63 6.00 2.38
CA ARG A 12 19.18 6.18 2.51
C ARG A 12 18.69 4.89 3.14
N THR A 13 18.33 4.96 4.42
CA THR A 13 17.73 3.84 5.13
C THR A 13 16.48 3.49 4.34
N GLU A 14 16.46 2.29 3.75
CA GLU A 14 15.31 1.64 3.09
C GLU A 14 14.10 1.44 4.04
N SER A 15 14.13 2.05 5.22
CA SER A 15 13.05 2.08 6.17
C SER A 15 11.98 3.09 5.74
N LEU A 16 11.17 2.64 4.79
CA LEU A 16 9.75 2.98 4.64
C LEU A 16 9.44 4.44 4.23
N ASN A 17 9.61 4.73 2.94
CA ASN A 17 8.75 5.71 2.28
C ASN A 17 7.31 5.16 2.41
N GLY A 18 6.40 5.93 3.02
CA GLY A 18 5.07 5.41 3.33
C GLY A 18 4.30 5.09 2.05
N MET A 19 3.76 3.88 1.98
CA MET A 19 2.81 3.45 0.97
C MET A 19 1.39 3.46 1.56
N PRO A 20 0.34 3.45 0.73
CA PRO A 20 -1.03 3.29 1.21
C PRO A 20 -1.12 2.16 2.25
N ASN A 21 -1.96 2.33 3.28
CA ASN A 21 -2.12 1.28 4.28
C ASN A 21 -3.14 0.23 3.81
N LEU A 22 -3.16 -0.90 4.49
CA LEU A 22 -4.09 -2.01 4.22
C LEU A 22 -5.56 -1.60 4.04
N PRO A 23 -6.15 -0.69 4.86
CA PRO A 23 -7.50 -0.19 4.60
C PRO A 23 -7.67 0.35 3.18
N MET A 24 -6.76 1.22 2.76
CA MET A 24 -6.79 1.83 1.44
C MET A 24 -6.63 0.81 0.32
N HIS A 25 -5.78 -0.20 0.49
CA HIS A 25 -5.65 -1.27 -0.50
C HIS A 25 -6.92 -2.10 -0.66
N ILE A 26 -7.62 -2.41 0.43
CA ILE A 26 -8.92 -3.10 0.38
C ILE A 26 -9.96 -2.23 -0.33
N TYR A 27 -9.99 -0.93 -0.01
CA TYR A 27 -10.93 0.00 -0.64
C TYR A 27 -10.70 0.14 -2.15
N LEU A 28 -9.45 0.32 -2.59
CA LEU A 28 -9.11 0.40 -4.03
C LEU A 28 -9.43 -0.91 -4.75
N ALA A 29 -9.15 -2.05 -4.11
CA ALA A 29 -9.52 -3.34 -4.63
C ALA A 29 -11.05 -3.46 -4.79
N ASN A 30 -11.83 -3.07 -3.78
CA ASN A 30 -13.29 -3.11 -3.84
C ASN A 30 -13.83 -2.27 -5.02
N LEU A 31 -13.34 -1.04 -5.19
CA LEU A 31 -13.72 -0.20 -6.33
C LEU A 31 -13.35 -0.83 -7.68
N ALA A 32 -12.19 -1.48 -7.76
CA ALA A 32 -11.78 -2.19 -8.98
C ALA A 32 -12.67 -3.39 -9.28
N ALA A 33 -13.06 -4.17 -8.27
CA ALA A 33 -13.97 -5.30 -8.42
C ALA A 33 -15.35 -4.86 -8.96
N GLU A 34 -15.87 -3.75 -8.46
CA GLU A 34 -17.14 -3.16 -8.94
C GLU A 34 -17.08 -2.75 -10.42
N GLN A 35 -15.94 -2.25 -10.93
CA GLN A 35 -15.80 -1.88 -12.34
C GLN A 35 -15.61 -3.06 -13.29
N LEU A 36 -15.11 -4.18 -12.77
CA LEU A 36 -14.77 -5.34 -13.58
C LEU A 36 -15.95 -6.29 -13.76
N ASP A 37 -16.91 -6.33 -12.82
CA ASP A 37 -18.11 -7.18 -12.84
C ASP A 37 -17.80 -8.66 -13.16
N TRP A 38 -16.64 -9.14 -12.70
CA TRP A 38 -16.23 -10.51 -12.92
C TRP A 38 -16.87 -11.39 -11.87
N GLY A 39 -18.04 -11.96 -12.14
CA GLY A 39 -18.76 -12.84 -11.20
C GLY A 39 -17.88 -13.85 -10.44
N SER A 40 -16.76 -14.30 -11.02
CA SER A 40 -15.75 -15.13 -10.34
C SER A 40 -14.97 -14.45 -9.19
N ILE A 41 -14.77 -13.12 -9.20
CA ILE A 41 -14.26 -12.37 -8.05
C ILE A 41 -15.33 -12.37 -6.95
N GLN A 42 -16.61 -12.18 -7.28
CA GLN A 42 -17.67 -12.09 -6.26
C GLN A 42 -17.76 -13.38 -5.44
N ASP A 43 -17.60 -14.54 -6.09
CA ASP A 43 -17.57 -15.84 -5.40
C ASP A 43 -16.30 -16.06 -4.56
N HIS A 44 -15.24 -15.26 -4.77
CA HIS A 44 -13.92 -15.40 -4.13
C HIS A 44 -13.38 -14.07 -3.58
N VAL A 45 -14.25 -13.16 -3.13
CA VAL A 45 -13.88 -11.79 -2.74
C VAL A 45 -12.87 -11.76 -1.59
N GLY A 46 -12.96 -12.72 -0.67
CA GLY A 46 -11.97 -12.91 0.40
C GLY A 46 -10.55 -13.19 -0.11
N SER A 47 -10.42 -14.00 -1.17
CA SER A 47 -9.11 -14.25 -1.81
C SER A 47 -8.58 -13.00 -2.51
N PHE A 48 -9.47 -12.23 -3.14
CA PHE A 48 -9.13 -10.96 -3.79
C PHE A 48 -8.64 -9.91 -2.78
N PHE A 49 -9.34 -9.71 -1.66
CA PHE A 49 -8.87 -8.81 -0.59
C PHE A 49 -7.61 -9.32 0.12
N LEU A 50 -7.46 -10.64 0.28
CA LEU A 50 -6.20 -11.20 0.78
C LEU A 50 -5.04 -10.87 -0.18
N GLY A 51 -5.26 -11.01 -1.49
CA GLY A 51 -4.32 -10.61 -2.53
C GLY A 51 -3.90 -9.15 -2.43
N SER A 52 -4.86 -8.23 -2.25
CA SER A 52 -4.59 -6.78 -2.18
C SER A 52 -3.83 -6.33 -0.93
N THR A 53 -3.67 -7.20 0.06
CA THR A 53 -2.90 -6.91 1.27
C THR A 53 -1.59 -7.69 1.34
N THR A 54 -1.47 -8.82 0.64
CA THR A 54 -0.35 -9.76 0.83
C THR A 54 1.04 -9.21 0.52
N PRO A 55 1.27 -8.28 -0.42
CA PRO A 55 2.63 -7.75 -0.61
C PRO A 55 3.23 -7.13 0.66
N ASP A 56 2.38 -6.62 1.56
CA ASP A 56 2.74 -6.04 2.85
C ASP A 56 3.06 -7.06 3.96
N ILE A 57 3.03 -8.36 3.65
CA ILE A 57 3.46 -9.45 4.56
C ILE A 57 4.89 -9.26 5.11
N ARG A 58 5.69 -8.43 4.43
CA ARG A 58 6.99 -7.97 4.91
C ARG A 58 6.94 -7.32 6.29
N ALA A 59 5.80 -6.76 6.71
CA ALA A 59 5.61 -6.25 8.07
C ALA A 59 5.75 -7.34 9.14
N MET A 60 5.49 -8.61 8.79
CA MET A 60 5.70 -9.77 9.64
C MET A 60 7.06 -10.45 9.41
N THR A 61 7.51 -10.53 8.16
CA THR A 61 8.71 -11.32 7.81
C THR A 61 10.02 -10.54 7.84
N GLY A 62 9.97 -9.21 7.77
CA GLY A 62 11.15 -8.36 7.61
C GLY A 62 11.83 -8.48 6.24
N TRP A 63 11.17 -9.11 5.25
CA TRP A 63 11.75 -9.32 3.92
C TRP A 63 11.99 -8.01 3.15
N PRO A 64 12.97 -8.00 2.23
CA PRO A 64 13.16 -6.89 1.30
C PRO A 64 11.89 -6.68 0.46
N ARG A 65 11.62 -5.42 0.08
CA ARG A 65 10.39 -5.02 -0.63
C ARG A 65 10.25 -5.79 -1.95
N GLU A 66 11.35 -5.92 -2.68
CA GLU A 66 11.45 -6.51 -4.01
C GLU A 66 10.96 -7.96 -4.04
N ARG A 67 11.03 -8.67 -2.90
CA ARG A 67 10.58 -10.05 -2.81
C ARG A 67 9.07 -10.20 -2.96
N THR A 68 8.29 -9.19 -2.56
CA THR A 68 6.82 -9.24 -2.57
C THR A 68 6.20 -8.13 -3.42
N HIS A 69 6.94 -7.08 -3.74
CA HIS A 69 6.44 -6.02 -4.61
C HIS A 69 7.00 -6.13 -6.02
N PHE A 70 7.99 -7.00 -6.24
CA PHE A 70 8.61 -7.26 -7.55
C PHE A 70 9.17 -6.01 -8.25
N ALA A 71 9.36 -4.93 -7.51
CA ALA A 71 9.89 -3.66 -7.97
C ALA A 71 10.64 -2.95 -6.84
N THR A 72 11.66 -2.19 -7.22
CA THR A 72 12.43 -1.32 -6.31
C THR A 72 11.72 0.03 -6.15
N LEU A 73 12.08 0.81 -5.13
CA LEU A 73 11.58 2.18 -4.96
C LEU A 73 12.01 3.14 -6.08
N SER A 74 12.95 2.74 -6.95
CA SER A 74 13.39 3.49 -8.14
C SER A 74 12.70 3.06 -9.43
N LEU A 75 11.54 2.39 -9.37
CA LEU A 75 10.76 2.06 -10.56
C LEU A 75 10.40 3.30 -11.39
N GLU A 76 10.44 3.21 -12.72
CA GLU A 76 10.17 4.37 -13.59
C GLU A 76 8.72 4.40 -14.11
N SER A 77 8.05 3.25 -14.11
CA SER A 77 6.71 3.10 -14.68
C SER A 77 5.82 2.22 -13.81
N VAL A 78 4.55 2.59 -13.72
CA VAL A 78 3.48 1.75 -13.16
C VAL A 78 3.33 0.46 -13.99
N GLY A 79 3.07 -0.65 -13.32
CA GLY A 79 3.04 -2.01 -13.87
C GLY A 79 4.39 -2.74 -13.84
N THR A 80 5.44 -2.17 -13.23
CA THR A 80 6.76 -2.82 -13.19
C THR A 80 6.73 -4.09 -12.34
N GLY A 81 6.15 -4.02 -11.15
CA GLY A 81 5.99 -5.15 -10.25
C GLY A 81 5.08 -6.23 -10.84
N VAL A 82 3.99 -5.83 -11.50
CA VAL A 82 3.06 -6.77 -12.16
C VAL A 82 3.79 -7.59 -13.22
N ARG A 83 4.49 -6.93 -14.15
CA ARG A 83 5.26 -7.63 -15.19
C ARG A 83 6.34 -8.53 -14.59
N THR A 84 7.11 -8.00 -13.64
CA THR A 84 8.19 -8.75 -13.00
C THR A 84 7.67 -9.98 -12.25
N MET A 85 6.52 -9.89 -11.58
CA MET A 85 5.85 -11.03 -10.93
C MET A 85 5.49 -12.11 -11.95
N LEU A 86 4.79 -11.75 -13.03
CA LEU A 86 4.33 -12.71 -14.04
C LEU A 86 5.48 -13.34 -14.84
N GLU A 87 6.54 -12.57 -15.12
CA GLU A 87 7.77 -13.08 -15.73
C GLU A 87 8.53 -14.04 -14.81
N SER A 88 8.56 -13.75 -13.51
CA SER A 88 9.25 -14.57 -12.51
C SER A 88 8.49 -15.87 -12.19
N TYR A 89 7.16 -15.86 -12.32
CA TYR A 89 6.29 -17.00 -12.05
C TYR A 89 5.36 -17.28 -13.23
N PRO A 90 5.86 -17.90 -14.32
CA PRO A 90 5.09 -18.09 -15.56
C PRO A 90 3.80 -18.91 -15.39
N ASN A 91 3.74 -19.79 -14.38
CA ASN A 91 2.51 -20.52 -14.06
C ASN A 91 1.37 -19.59 -13.62
N LEU A 92 1.70 -18.38 -13.15
CA LEU A 92 0.73 -17.35 -12.81
C LEU A 92 0.34 -16.50 -14.02
N ALA A 93 1.11 -16.49 -15.10
CA ALA A 93 0.79 -15.70 -16.30
C ALA A 93 -0.38 -16.29 -17.11
N ASP A 94 -0.73 -17.57 -16.90
CA ASP A 94 -1.90 -18.20 -17.52
C ASP A 94 -3.05 -18.31 -16.50
N PRO A 95 -4.01 -17.37 -16.48
CA PRO A 95 -5.15 -17.42 -15.57
C PRO A 95 -6.01 -18.67 -15.78
N GLY A 96 -5.99 -19.29 -16.97
CA GLY A 96 -6.76 -20.48 -17.31
C GLY A 96 -6.37 -21.73 -16.52
N ASN A 97 -5.11 -21.81 -16.08
CA ASN A 97 -4.59 -22.95 -15.31
C ASN A 97 -4.71 -22.80 -13.78
N GLN A 98 -5.32 -21.71 -13.31
CA GLN A 98 -5.44 -21.40 -11.90
C GLN A 98 -6.81 -21.78 -11.34
N THR A 99 -6.84 -22.06 -10.04
CA THR A 99 -8.11 -22.09 -9.30
C THR A 99 -8.75 -20.70 -9.32
N PRO A 100 -10.10 -20.59 -9.29
CA PRO A 100 -10.77 -19.30 -9.17
C PRO A 100 -10.29 -18.46 -7.98
N ALA A 101 -10.00 -19.10 -6.83
CA ALA A 101 -9.44 -18.44 -5.65
C ALA A 101 -8.04 -17.85 -5.92
N THR A 102 -7.14 -18.61 -6.54
CA THR A 102 -5.79 -18.12 -6.91
C THR A 102 -5.90 -16.97 -7.90
N ARG A 103 -6.80 -17.08 -8.88
CA ARG A 103 -7.02 -16.01 -9.86
C ARG A 103 -7.52 -14.73 -9.20
N ALA A 104 -8.51 -14.83 -8.32
CA ALA A 104 -8.99 -13.71 -7.53
C ALA A 104 -7.88 -13.11 -6.66
N PHE A 105 -7.06 -13.94 -6.02
CA PHE A 105 -5.90 -13.50 -5.26
C PHE A 105 -4.90 -12.69 -6.11
N ILE A 106 -4.52 -13.18 -7.29
CA ILE A 106 -3.57 -12.47 -8.17
C ILE A 106 -4.13 -11.13 -8.63
N LEU A 107 -5.43 -11.06 -8.93
CA LEU A 107 -6.09 -9.80 -9.30
C LEU A 107 -6.05 -8.77 -8.15
N GLY A 108 -6.22 -9.22 -6.90
CA GLY A 108 -6.02 -8.39 -5.73
C GLY A 108 -4.58 -7.93 -5.59
N TYR A 109 -3.63 -8.85 -5.80
CA TYR A 109 -2.19 -8.58 -5.76
C TYR A 109 -1.79 -7.51 -6.78
N ILE A 110 -2.31 -7.59 -8.01
CA ILE A 110 -2.13 -6.57 -9.05
C ILE A 110 -2.61 -5.21 -8.57
N SER A 111 -3.80 -5.14 -7.95
CA SER A 111 -4.32 -3.88 -7.38
C SER A 111 -3.38 -3.27 -6.35
N HIS A 112 -2.78 -4.09 -5.48
CA HIS A 112 -1.79 -3.61 -4.51
C HIS A 112 -0.56 -3.02 -5.19
N LEU A 113 0.06 -3.79 -6.11
CA LEU A 113 1.28 -3.35 -6.79
C LEU A 113 1.03 -2.03 -7.52
N VAL A 114 -0.08 -1.91 -8.24
CA VAL A 114 -0.45 -0.67 -8.92
C VAL A 114 -0.64 0.48 -7.93
N ALA A 115 -1.33 0.27 -6.81
CA ALA A 115 -1.56 1.31 -5.80
C ALA A 115 -0.24 1.91 -5.29
N ASP A 116 0.69 1.05 -4.92
CA ASP A 116 2.02 1.45 -4.44
C ASP A 116 2.81 2.20 -5.51
N GLU A 117 2.86 1.68 -6.73
CA GLU A 117 3.64 2.28 -7.80
C GLU A 117 3.09 3.65 -8.23
N VAL A 118 1.75 3.82 -8.24
CA VAL A 118 1.12 5.12 -8.47
C VAL A 118 1.41 6.08 -7.31
N TRP A 119 1.38 5.62 -6.05
CA TRP A 119 1.73 6.48 -4.91
C TRP A 119 3.17 6.97 -5.01
N ILE A 120 4.12 6.06 -5.28
CA ILE A 120 5.54 6.38 -5.45
C ILE A 120 5.72 7.47 -6.52
N THR A 121 5.10 7.26 -7.69
CA THR A 121 5.37 8.06 -8.88
C THR A 121 4.61 9.39 -8.90
N THR A 122 3.43 9.47 -8.28
CA THR A 122 2.55 10.65 -8.39
C THR A 122 2.43 11.44 -7.09
N MET A 123 2.60 10.81 -5.93
CA MET A 123 2.51 11.46 -4.62
C MET A 123 3.88 11.62 -4.00
N TYR A 124 4.56 10.51 -3.68
CA TYR A 124 5.79 10.54 -2.89
C TYR A 124 6.91 11.32 -3.59
N ARG A 125 7.27 10.94 -4.82
CA ARG A 125 8.35 11.63 -5.55
C ARG A 125 8.01 13.07 -5.92
N THR A 126 6.73 13.36 -6.15
CA THR A 126 6.28 14.71 -6.52
C THR A 126 6.42 15.69 -5.37
N TYR A 127 6.12 15.25 -4.15
CA TYR A 127 5.95 16.16 -3.01
C TYR A 127 6.96 15.96 -1.88
N PHE A 128 7.66 14.83 -1.81
CA PHE A 128 8.49 14.47 -0.65
C PHE A 128 9.91 14.00 -1.01
N ASP A 129 10.27 13.92 -2.29
CA ASP A 129 11.63 13.53 -2.73
C ASP A 129 12.34 14.68 -3.47
N GLY A 130 13.67 14.70 -3.33
CA GLY A 130 14.55 15.62 -4.05
C GLY A 130 14.24 17.10 -3.84
N GLU A 131 14.48 17.89 -4.89
CA GLU A 131 14.33 19.35 -4.87
C GLU A 131 12.87 19.82 -4.80
N ASN A 132 11.91 18.92 -5.04
CA ASN A 132 10.48 19.22 -5.02
C ASN A 132 9.84 18.96 -3.65
N ASN A 133 10.62 18.56 -2.64
CA ASN A 133 10.10 18.31 -1.30
C ASN A 133 9.43 19.58 -0.73
N VAL A 134 8.13 19.50 -0.47
CA VAL A 134 7.34 20.64 0.01
C VAL A 134 7.43 20.84 1.52
N ALA A 135 7.97 19.86 2.24
CA ALA A 135 8.18 19.91 3.68
C ALA A 135 9.51 20.60 4.04
N CYS A 136 9.64 21.04 5.28
CA CYS A 136 10.85 21.73 5.74
C CYS A 136 12.04 20.78 5.94
N ASP A 137 11.77 19.52 6.32
CA ASP A 137 12.76 18.49 6.57
C ASP A 137 12.16 17.07 6.39
N ASP A 138 13.00 16.04 6.52
CA ASP A 138 12.62 14.63 6.36
C ASP A 138 11.60 14.16 7.42
N VAL A 139 11.62 14.74 8.62
CA VAL A 139 10.65 14.40 9.68
C VAL A 139 9.27 14.89 9.28
N GLU A 140 9.18 16.14 8.84
CA GLU A 140 7.94 16.74 8.39
C GLU A 140 7.42 16.04 7.13
N ALA A 141 8.29 15.74 6.15
CA ALA A 141 7.91 14.99 4.95
C ALA A 141 7.29 13.63 5.29
N ASN A 142 7.96 12.84 6.14
CA ASN A 142 7.46 11.53 6.58
C ASN A 142 6.16 11.66 7.40
N MET A 143 6.02 12.72 8.20
CA MET A 143 4.79 12.97 8.95
C MET A 143 3.62 13.35 8.02
N TRP A 144 3.85 14.19 7.02
CA TRP A 144 2.82 14.63 6.07
C TRP A 144 2.39 13.48 5.15
N ASP A 145 3.34 12.75 4.58
CA ASP A 145 3.09 11.52 3.80
C ASP A 145 2.20 10.55 4.59
N ARG A 146 2.58 10.29 5.85
CA ARG A 146 1.81 9.38 6.72
C ARG A 146 0.45 9.93 7.11
N THR A 147 0.32 11.25 7.27
CA THR A 147 -0.94 11.91 7.58
C THR A 147 -1.91 11.78 6.41
N LEU A 148 -1.46 11.98 5.17
CA LEU A 148 -2.29 11.80 3.97
C LEU A 148 -2.78 10.35 3.82
N GLN A 149 -1.91 9.37 4.06
CA GLN A 149 -2.30 7.95 4.06
C GLN A 149 -3.35 7.65 5.14
N LEU A 150 -3.22 8.22 6.34
CA LEU A 150 -4.19 8.04 7.41
C LEU A 150 -5.50 8.76 7.15
N GLU A 151 -5.49 9.90 6.46
CA GLU A 151 -6.70 10.57 6.05
C GLU A 151 -7.47 9.76 5.00
N MET A 152 -6.77 9.13 4.06
CA MET A 152 -7.38 8.15 3.15
C MET A 152 -7.96 6.94 3.90
N ASP A 153 -7.26 6.43 4.92
CA ASP A 153 -7.82 5.37 5.77
C ASP A 153 -9.09 5.85 6.49
N ARG A 154 -9.10 7.06 7.07
CA ARG A 154 -10.27 7.62 7.77
C ARG A 154 -11.48 7.67 6.83
N LYS A 155 -11.29 8.11 5.59
CA LYS A 155 -12.33 8.14 4.55
C LYS A 155 -12.77 6.73 4.15
N THR A 156 -11.83 5.80 4.03
CA THR A 156 -12.12 4.38 3.74
C THR A 156 -13.05 3.77 4.79
N PHE A 157 -12.72 3.94 6.08
CA PHE A 157 -13.55 3.44 7.18
C PHE A 157 -14.96 4.02 7.14
N ALA A 158 -15.12 5.29 6.76
CA ALA A 158 -16.44 5.89 6.60
C ALA A 158 -17.19 5.36 5.36
N ALA A 159 -16.50 5.17 4.24
CA ALA A 159 -17.10 4.73 2.97
C ALA A 159 -17.54 3.26 3.00
N MET A 160 -16.85 2.42 3.77
CA MET A 160 -17.12 0.97 3.86
C MET A 160 -17.93 0.56 5.10
N ASP A 161 -18.38 1.53 5.92
CA ASP A 161 -19.01 1.28 7.23
C ASP A 161 -18.13 0.40 8.15
N GLY A 162 -16.85 0.78 8.23
CA GLY A 162 -15.79 -0.05 8.81
C GLY A 162 -15.24 -1.09 7.83
N LEU A 163 -14.42 -2.01 8.33
CA LEU A 163 -13.79 -3.07 7.52
C LEU A 163 -14.14 -4.48 8.04
N HIS A 164 -15.19 -4.59 8.85
CA HIS A 164 -15.62 -5.85 9.45
C HIS A 164 -16.00 -6.89 8.40
N GLN A 165 -16.80 -6.51 7.39
CA GLN A 165 -17.19 -7.43 6.32
C GLN A 165 -15.99 -7.92 5.52
N ALA A 166 -15.11 -7.00 5.09
CA ALA A 166 -13.89 -7.38 4.36
C ALA A 166 -12.98 -8.29 5.21
N ALA A 167 -12.90 -8.06 6.53
CA ALA A 167 -12.16 -8.92 7.44
C ALA A 167 -12.77 -10.33 7.52
N GLU A 168 -14.10 -10.43 7.62
CA GLU A 168 -14.82 -11.69 7.62
C GLU A 168 -14.62 -12.44 6.30
N ASP A 169 -14.72 -11.75 5.16
CA ASP A 169 -14.50 -12.33 3.84
C ASP A 169 -13.08 -12.90 3.71
N ILE A 170 -12.06 -12.18 4.18
CA ILE A 170 -10.66 -12.66 4.19
C ILE A 170 -10.50 -13.91 5.07
N ILE A 171 -11.07 -13.90 6.28
CA ILE A 171 -10.94 -15.01 7.23
C ILE A 171 -11.65 -16.27 6.69
N CYS A 172 -12.87 -16.10 6.20
CA CYS A 172 -13.74 -17.17 5.71
C CYS A 172 -13.44 -17.61 4.27
N GLY A 173 -12.58 -16.88 3.56
CA GLY A 173 -12.25 -17.12 2.16
C GLY A 173 -11.57 -18.47 1.91
N ASP A 174 -11.55 -18.88 0.64
CA ASP A 174 -10.93 -20.12 0.19
C ASP A 174 -9.44 -20.22 0.61
N GLN A 175 -9.01 -21.40 1.06
CA GLN A 175 -7.64 -21.69 1.50
C GLN A 175 -6.76 -22.31 0.40
N SER A 176 -7.31 -22.53 -0.80
CA SER A 176 -6.63 -23.17 -1.94
C SER A 176 -5.79 -22.23 -2.79
N VAL A 177 -5.47 -21.02 -2.30
CA VAL A 177 -4.58 -20.08 -3.00
C VAL A 177 -3.18 -20.68 -3.05
N ASP A 178 -2.65 -20.83 -4.27
CA ASP A 178 -1.28 -21.26 -4.52
C ASP A 178 -0.61 -20.33 -5.54
N VAL A 179 0.45 -19.66 -5.11
CA VAL A 179 1.19 -18.70 -5.94
C VAL A 179 2.64 -19.09 -6.17
N GLY A 180 3.11 -20.20 -5.59
CA GLY A 180 4.48 -20.71 -5.75
C GLY A 180 5.61 -19.84 -5.16
N PHE A 181 5.35 -18.58 -4.78
CA PHE A 181 6.34 -17.66 -4.20
C PHE A 181 6.12 -17.33 -2.72
N LEU A 182 5.03 -17.85 -2.14
CA LEU A 182 4.70 -17.75 -0.72
C LEU A 182 4.38 -19.14 -0.17
N GLU A 183 4.92 -19.43 1.01
CA GLU A 183 4.56 -20.63 1.76
C GLU A 183 3.11 -20.53 2.26
N VAL A 184 2.39 -21.65 2.20
CA VAL A 184 0.98 -21.73 2.59
C VAL A 184 0.78 -21.32 4.06
N ASP A 185 1.64 -21.81 4.95
CA ASP A 185 1.57 -21.49 6.38
C ASP A 185 1.76 -19.99 6.64
N LEU A 186 2.69 -19.37 5.92
CA LEU A 186 2.94 -17.92 6.03
C LEU A 186 1.76 -17.10 5.50
N LEU A 187 1.13 -17.53 4.40
CA LEU A 187 -0.08 -16.89 3.89
C LEU A 187 -1.26 -17.01 4.87
N GLN A 188 -1.38 -18.15 5.54
CA GLN A 188 -2.38 -18.37 6.58
C GLN A 188 -2.15 -17.46 7.79
N GLU A 189 -0.90 -17.33 8.26
CA GLU A 189 -0.56 -16.40 9.34
C GLU A 189 -0.90 -14.95 8.97
N TRP A 190 -0.59 -14.54 7.73
CA TRP A 190 -0.93 -13.21 7.23
C TRP A 190 -2.45 -12.97 7.19
N ARG A 191 -3.21 -13.94 6.67
CA ARG A 191 -4.69 -13.88 6.62
C ARG A 191 -5.27 -13.60 8.00
N GLU A 192 -4.86 -14.37 9.00
CA GLU A 192 -5.34 -14.20 10.36
C GLU A 192 -4.94 -12.85 10.97
N TRP A 193 -3.72 -12.40 10.66
CA TRP A 193 -3.24 -11.12 11.14
C TRP A 193 -4.03 -9.96 10.52
N VAL A 194 -4.25 -9.96 9.20
CA VAL A 194 -5.06 -8.95 8.50
C VAL A 194 -6.48 -8.94 9.02
N GLY A 195 -7.12 -10.12 9.13
CA GLY A 195 -8.49 -10.25 9.65
C GLY A 195 -8.64 -9.61 11.04
N ARG A 196 -7.69 -9.85 11.96
CA ARG A 196 -7.70 -9.21 13.29
C ARG A 196 -7.32 -7.73 13.27
N PHE A 197 -6.51 -7.30 12.31
CA PHE A 197 -6.08 -5.91 12.21
C PHE A 197 -7.19 -5.01 11.67
N MET A 198 -8.00 -5.53 10.74
CA MET A 198 -9.10 -4.82 10.08
C MET A 198 -10.34 -4.60 10.96
N THR A 199 -10.52 -5.37 12.04
CA THR A 199 -11.63 -5.15 13.01
C THR A 199 -11.40 -3.99 13.98
N ARG A 200 -10.29 -3.25 13.84
CA ARG A 200 -9.97 -2.10 14.69
C ARG A 200 -10.50 -0.82 14.06
N ASP A 201 -11.08 0.05 14.88
CA ASP A 201 -11.49 1.38 14.44
C ASP A 201 -10.30 2.27 14.03
N PHE A 202 -10.58 3.24 13.17
CA PHE A 202 -9.63 4.28 12.82
C PHE A 202 -9.21 5.09 14.06
N SER A 203 -7.92 5.43 14.15
CA SER A 203 -7.39 6.34 15.15
C SER A 203 -6.13 7.06 14.65
N TRP A 204 -6.08 8.37 14.92
CA TRP A 204 -4.91 9.21 14.67
C TRP A 204 -3.68 8.84 15.51
N ASP A 205 -3.82 8.06 16.58
CA ASP A 205 -2.66 7.51 17.31
C ASP A 205 -1.80 6.59 16.44
N ARG A 206 -2.31 6.13 15.30
CA ARG A 206 -1.52 5.44 14.27
C ARG A 206 -0.38 6.32 13.74
N LEU A 207 -0.56 7.64 13.68
CA LEU A 207 0.51 8.58 13.30
C LEU A 207 1.62 8.56 14.34
N LYS A 208 1.29 8.70 15.64
CA LYS A 208 2.26 8.60 16.74
C LYS A 208 3.04 7.30 16.69
N ARG A 209 2.35 6.16 16.54
CA ARG A 209 2.98 4.84 16.43
C ARG A 209 3.88 4.72 15.20
N ALA A 210 3.51 5.31 14.07
CA ALA A 210 4.34 5.29 12.88
C ALA A 210 5.61 6.13 13.07
N MET A 211 5.48 7.36 13.55
CA MET A 211 6.60 8.27 13.77
C MET A 211 7.56 7.75 14.84
N ASN A 212 7.05 7.16 15.93
CA ASN A 212 7.90 6.52 16.95
C ASN A 212 8.66 5.29 16.43
N ARG A 213 8.13 4.58 15.43
CA ARG A 213 8.89 3.48 14.79
C ARG A 213 10.04 4.00 13.93
N MET A 214 9.83 5.11 13.22
CA MET A 214 10.84 5.70 12.32
C MET A 214 11.91 6.47 13.08
N TYR A 215 11.51 7.21 14.12
CA TYR A 215 12.37 8.10 14.90
C TYR A 215 12.36 7.67 16.38
N ARG A 216 12.73 6.41 16.62
CA ARG A 216 12.76 5.83 17.96
C ARG A 216 13.68 6.66 18.86
N ASP A 217 13.25 6.86 20.11
CA ASP A 217 14.00 7.58 21.15
C ASP A 217 14.29 9.06 20.81
N ASN A 218 13.52 9.65 19.89
CA ASN A 218 13.58 11.09 19.58
C ASN A 218 12.34 11.82 20.15
N ASP A 219 12.50 12.37 21.37
CA ASP A 219 11.43 13.06 22.09
C ASP A 219 10.92 14.32 21.36
N ASP A 220 11.78 15.01 20.61
CA ASP A 220 11.40 16.20 19.85
C ASP A 220 10.43 15.86 18.72
N VAL A 221 10.63 14.72 18.05
CA VAL A 221 9.70 14.19 17.04
C VAL A 221 8.36 13.84 17.69
N GLN A 222 8.37 13.18 18.85
CA GLN A 222 7.11 12.84 19.54
C GLN A 222 6.31 14.09 19.94
N GLN A 223 6.98 15.10 20.50
CA GLN A 223 6.35 16.38 20.81
C GLN A 223 5.80 17.10 19.57
N THR A 224 6.52 17.01 18.44
CA THR A 224 6.07 17.58 17.17
C THR A 224 4.79 16.92 16.68
N VAL A 225 4.72 15.58 16.72
CA VAL A 225 3.52 14.83 16.34
C VAL A 225 2.36 15.11 17.29
N ASP A 226 2.61 15.21 18.59
CA ASP A 226 1.58 15.55 19.57
C ASP A 226 0.98 16.93 19.31
N LYS A 227 1.83 17.94 19.06
CA LYS A 227 1.37 19.29 18.71
C LYS A 227 0.59 19.30 17.40
N PHE A 228 1.07 18.56 16.39
CA PHE A 228 0.39 18.40 15.11
C PHE A 228 -1.02 17.81 15.29
N LEU A 229 -1.15 16.74 16.08
CA LEU A 229 -2.44 16.09 16.34
C LEU A 229 -3.38 16.97 17.18
N GLN A 230 -2.86 17.70 18.16
CA GLN A 230 -3.64 18.69 18.93
C GLN A 230 -4.15 19.84 18.06
N GLY A 231 -3.47 20.14 16.95
CA GLY A 231 -3.82 21.19 16.01
C GLY A 231 -4.77 20.76 14.89
N MET A 232 -5.36 19.57 14.95
CA MET A 232 -6.35 19.13 13.95
C MET A 232 -7.68 19.89 14.12
N PRO A 233 -8.40 20.26 13.03
CA PRO A 233 -8.12 19.91 11.63
C PRO A 233 -7.12 20.84 10.90
N TYR A 234 -6.77 22.00 11.47
CA TYR A 234 -5.91 23.00 10.83
C TYR A 234 -4.53 22.45 10.39
N SER A 235 -3.99 21.49 11.13
CA SER A 235 -2.72 20.84 10.78
C SER A 235 -2.79 20.06 9.47
N LEU A 236 -3.94 19.45 9.16
CA LEU A 236 -4.19 18.80 7.87
C LEU A 236 -4.44 19.83 6.77
N GLU A 237 -5.17 20.91 7.04
CA GLU A 237 -5.42 21.99 6.08
C GLU A 237 -4.10 22.60 5.58
N ARG A 238 -3.09 22.74 6.44
CA ARG A 238 -1.75 23.18 6.06
C ARG A 238 -1.06 22.25 5.06
N ILE A 239 -1.31 20.94 5.13
CA ILE A 239 -0.82 20.00 4.11
C ILE A 239 -1.56 20.27 2.80
N TYR A 240 -2.87 20.47 2.85
CA TYR A 240 -3.69 20.75 1.67
C TYR A 240 -3.38 22.07 0.96
N GLU A 241 -2.83 23.06 1.65
CA GLU A 241 -2.28 24.26 1.02
C GLU A 241 -1.10 23.96 0.07
N LYS A 242 -0.37 22.87 0.31
CA LYS A 242 0.78 22.44 -0.52
C LYS A 242 0.43 21.30 -1.47
N ILE A 243 -0.43 20.39 -1.01
CA ILE A 243 -0.84 19.18 -1.72
C ILE A 243 -2.36 19.15 -1.72
N PRO A 244 -3.02 19.79 -2.71
CA PRO A 244 -4.48 19.89 -2.74
C PRO A 244 -5.16 18.52 -2.63
N GLU A 245 -6.32 18.48 -1.99
CA GLU A 245 -7.06 17.23 -1.73
C GLU A 245 -7.37 16.45 -3.02
N GLU A 246 -7.60 17.17 -4.12
CA GLU A 246 -7.86 16.60 -5.45
C GLU A 246 -6.69 15.75 -5.98
N ARG A 247 -5.50 15.88 -5.40
CA ARG A 247 -4.35 15.00 -5.71
C ARG A 247 -4.54 13.59 -5.17
N LEU A 248 -5.18 13.45 -4.01
CA LEU A 248 -5.57 12.14 -3.48
C LEU A 248 -6.65 11.51 -4.35
N ASP A 249 -7.61 12.29 -4.83
CA ASP A 249 -8.66 11.80 -5.74
C ASP A 249 -8.07 11.38 -7.09
N ALA A 250 -7.15 12.18 -7.65
CA ALA A 250 -6.43 11.85 -8.87
C ALA A 250 -5.58 10.57 -8.71
N TYR A 251 -4.92 10.41 -7.57
CA TYR A 251 -4.21 9.18 -7.20
C TYR A 251 -5.16 7.97 -7.24
N GLN A 252 -6.31 8.03 -6.55
CA GLN A 252 -7.26 6.91 -6.50
C GLN A 252 -7.84 6.58 -7.88
N ALA A 253 -8.22 7.59 -8.65
CA ALA A 253 -8.72 7.43 -10.02
C ALA A 253 -7.68 6.79 -10.94
N GLN A 254 -6.40 7.19 -10.81
CA GLN A 254 -5.32 6.60 -11.59
C GLN A 254 -5.05 5.15 -11.19
N VAL A 255 -5.05 4.82 -9.89
CA VAL A 255 -4.92 3.43 -9.42
C VAL A 255 -6.02 2.56 -9.98
N LEU A 256 -7.27 3.04 -9.95
CA LEU A 256 -8.42 2.30 -10.44
C LEU A 256 -8.30 2.01 -11.94
N ALA A 257 -7.98 3.03 -12.74
CA ALA A 257 -7.80 2.87 -14.19
C ALA A 257 -6.66 1.90 -14.54
N GLN A 258 -5.52 2.02 -13.86
CA GLN A 258 -4.34 1.17 -14.08
C GLN A 258 -4.58 -0.27 -13.60
N THR A 259 -5.23 -0.45 -12.45
CA THR A 259 -5.62 -1.77 -11.92
C THR A 259 -6.52 -2.48 -12.92
N VAL A 260 -7.58 -1.82 -13.39
CA VAL A 260 -8.50 -2.38 -14.39
C VAL A 260 -7.79 -2.74 -15.69
N SER A 261 -6.86 -1.90 -16.14
CA SER A 261 -6.06 -2.17 -17.34
C SER A 261 -5.21 -3.44 -17.19
N HIS A 262 -4.37 -3.50 -16.15
CA HIS A 262 -3.50 -4.65 -15.89
C HIS A 262 -4.27 -5.93 -15.57
N ALA A 263 -5.38 -5.81 -14.85
CA ALA A 263 -6.26 -6.93 -14.56
C ALA A 263 -6.86 -7.51 -15.86
N ARG A 264 -7.28 -6.66 -16.82
CA ARG A 264 -7.81 -7.11 -18.12
C ARG A 264 -6.73 -7.77 -18.99
N GLU A 265 -5.54 -7.19 -19.03
CA GLU A 265 -4.36 -7.76 -19.71
C GLU A 265 -4.06 -9.16 -19.16
N TYR A 266 -3.93 -9.27 -17.84
CA TYR A 266 -3.77 -10.53 -17.13
C TYR A 266 -4.85 -11.57 -17.49
N MET A 267 -6.12 -11.17 -17.43
CA MET A 267 -7.25 -12.06 -17.74
C MET A 267 -7.32 -12.49 -19.21
N SER A 268 -6.70 -11.72 -20.10
CA SER A 268 -6.62 -12.06 -21.53
C SER A 268 -5.52 -13.06 -21.87
N GLY A 269 -4.59 -13.32 -20.95
CA GLY A 269 -3.45 -14.22 -21.16
C GLY A 269 -2.46 -13.71 -22.21
N VAL A 270 -2.38 -12.39 -22.40
CA VAL A 270 -1.48 -11.70 -23.33
C VAL A 270 -0.40 -10.96 -22.55
#